data_AF-A0A099JP81-F1
#
_entry.id   AF-A0A099JP81-F1
#
_cell.length_a   1.000
_cell.length_b   1.000
_cell.length_c   1.000
_cell.angle_alpha   90.00
_cell.angle_beta   90.00
_cell.angle_gamma   90.00
#
_symmetry.space_group_name_H-M   'P 1'
#
loop_
_entity.id
_entity.type
_entity.pdbx_description
1 polymer ?
#
loop_
_entity_poly.entity_id
_entity_poly.type
_entity_poly.pdbx_seq_one_letter_code
_entity_poly.pdbx_strand_id
1 'polypeptide(L)'
;MHPATESTVGTSWLNQLAALRDQRALLGELKDDVQQAWRQLAPGAMEGSWRSSTQRAYSDRVEYLRGELQGVVAQLEDAESAVNRSIERVQAGA
;
A
#
# COMPACT_ATOMS: atom_id res chain seq x y z
N MET A 1 23.74 37.94 -22.54
CA MET A 1 22.95 37.89 -21.31
C MET A 1 21.84 36.85 -21.48
N HIS A 2 22.13 35.60 -21.14
CA HIS A 2 21.18 34.53 -20.76
C HIS A 2 22.01 33.30 -20.38
N PRO A 3 21.90 32.83 -19.13
CA PRO A 3 21.49 31.45 -18.90
C PRO A 3 20.55 31.35 -17.67
N ALA A 4 19.29 30.95 -17.89
CA ALA A 4 18.32 30.71 -16.82
C ALA A 4 17.50 29.42 -17.01
N THR A 5 17.76 28.66 -18.08
CA THR A 5 16.97 27.48 -18.44
C THR A 5 17.49 26.19 -17.79
N GLU A 6 18.77 26.12 -17.42
CA GLU A 6 19.35 24.90 -16.83
C GLU A 6 18.94 24.71 -15.36
N SER A 7 18.82 25.79 -14.57
CA SER A 7 18.42 25.69 -13.16
C SER A 7 16.94 25.31 -12.96
N THR A 8 16.06 25.69 -13.88
CA THR A 8 14.61 25.41 -13.76
C THR A 8 14.29 23.94 -14.03
N VAL A 9 14.96 23.33 -15.02
CA VAL A 9 14.77 21.91 -15.36
C VAL A 9 15.30 21.00 -14.24
N GLY A 10 16.48 21.31 -13.68
CA GLY A 10 17.02 20.60 -12.52
C GLY A 10 16.10 20.68 -11.29
N THR A 11 15.49 21.84 -11.05
CA THR A 11 14.54 22.02 -9.94
C THR A 11 13.23 21.25 -10.16
N SER A 12 12.75 21.17 -11.41
CA SER A 12 11.52 20.43 -11.76
C SER A 12 11.65 18.92 -11.55
N TRP A 13 12.77 18.32 -11.96
CA TRP A 13 13.02 16.88 -11.79
C TRP A 13 13.15 16.51 -10.30
N LEU A 14 13.86 17.32 -9.51
CA LEU A 14 14.01 17.10 -8.08
C LEU A 14 12.67 17.15 -7.34
N ASN A 15 11.80 18.10 -7.71
CA ASN A 15 10.45 18.18 -7.15
C ASN A 15 9.60 16.96 -7.52
N GLN A 16 9.70 16.48 -8.77
CA GLN A 16 9.00 15.27 -9.21
C GLN A 16 9.47 14.03 -8.45
N LEU A 17 10.78 13.88 -8.25
CA LEU A 17 11.36 12.77 -7.48
C LEU A 17 10.94 12.80 -6.01
N ALA A 18 10.91 13.99 -5.40
CA ALA A 18 10.43 14.16 -4.03
C ALA A 18 8.97 13.73 -3.89
N ALA A 19 8.09 14.19 -4.78
CA ALA A 19 6.68 13.80 -4.77
C ALA A 19 6.46 12.29 -4.93
N LEU A 20 7.24 11.62 -5.79
CA LEU A 20 7.17 10.17 -5.95
C LEU A 20 7.64 9.42 -4.70
N ARG A 21 8.66 9.94 -4.00
CA ARG A 21 9.14 9.36 -2.74
C ARG A 21 8.12 9.52 -1.61
N ASP A 22 7.48 10.68 -1.53
CA ASP A 22 6.40 10.94 -0.58
C ASP A 22 5.20 10.00 -0.84
N GLN A 23 4.81 9.86 -2.11
CA GLN A 23 3.76 8.92 -2.50
C GLN A 23 4.11 7.47 -2.11
N ARG A 24 5.36 7.05 -2.30
CA ARG A 24 5.82 5.71 -1.89
C ARG A 24 5.76 5.53 -0.38
N ALA A 25 6.15 6.54 0.40
CA ALA A 25 6.08 6.48 1.86
C ALA A 25 4.64 6.29 2.34
N LEU A 26 3.70 7.08 1.80
CA LEU A 26 2.27 6.97 2.11
C LEU A 26 1.68 5.60 1.74
N LEU A 27 2.08 5.04 0.60
CA LEU A 27 1.67 3.68 0.22
C LEU A 27 2.21 2.61 1.19
N GLY A 28 3.44 2.79 1.67
CA GLY A 28 4.04 1.93 2.69
C GLY A 28 3.27 1.95 4.00
N GLU A 29 2.97 3.14 4.53
CA GLU A 29 2.18 3.31 5.75
C GLU A 29 0.79 2.67 5.63
N LEU A 30 0.09 2.93 4.52
CA LEU A 30 -1.23 2.35 4.28
C LEU A 30 -1.18 0.82 4.17
N LYS A 31 -0.14 0.27 3.55
CA LYS A 31 0.04 -1.19 3.46
C LYS A 31 0.25 -1.80 4.85
N ASP A 32 1.08 -1.17 5.67
CA ASP A 32 1.35 -1.63 7.04
C ASP A 32 0.08 -1.61 7.90
N ASP A 33 -0.74 -0.55 7.80
CA ASP A 33 -2.03 -0.44 8.48
C ASP A 33 -3.02 -1.54 8.06
N VAL A 34 -3.13 -1.80 6.75
CA VAL A 34 -4.00 -2.87 6.22
C VAL A 34 -3.52 -4.25 6.68
N GLN A 35 -2.21 -4.50 6.65
CA GLN A 35 -1.64 -5.75 7.15
C GLN A 35 -1.88 -5.93 8.65
N GLN A 36 -1.79 -4.85 9.42
CA GLN A 36 -2.08 -4.87 10.86
C GLN A 36 -3.55 -5.19 11.12
N ALA A 37 -4.48 -4.56 10.39
CA ALA A 37 -5.91 -4.88 10.47
C ALA A 37 -6.18 -6.36 10.11
N TRP A 38 -5.52 -6.88 9.08
CA TRP A 38 -5.64 -8.29 8.70
C TRP A 38 -5.16 -9.26 9.80
N ARG A 39 -4.04 -8.94 10.48
CA ARG A 39 -3.52 -9.74 11.60
C ARG A 39 -4.47 -9.70 12.80
N GLN A 40 -5.08 -8.56 13.08
CA GLN A 40 -6.05 -8.41 14.18
C GLN A 40 -7.35 -9.17 13.95
N LEU A 41 -7.73 -9.38 12.69
CA LEU A 41 -8.87 -10.23 12.33
C LEU A 41 -8.58 -11.74 12.42
N ALA A 42 -7.42 -12.15 12.95
CA ALA A 42 -7.15 -13.56 13.19
C ALA A 42 -8.24 -14.17 14.11
N PRO A 43 -8.85 -15.30 13.73
CA PRO A 43 -9.84 -15.94 14.58
C PRO A 43 -9.15 -16.29 15.89
N GLY A 44 -9.55 -15.63 16.98
CA GLY A 44 -9.20 -16.07 18.32
C GLY A 44 -9.59 -17.54 18.46
N ALA A 45 -8.78 -18.32 19.18
CA ALA A 45 -9.01 -19.74 19.40
C ALA A 45 -10.38 -19.95 20.08
N MET A 46 -11.43 -20.09 19.27
CA MET A 46 -12.76 -20.46 19.74
C MET A 46 -12.81 -21.99 19.78
N GLU A 47 -12.07 -22.54 20.73
CA GLU A 47 -12.14 -23.95 21.11
C GLU A 47 -13.44 -24.18 21.88
N GLY A 48 -14.42 -24.81 21.22
CA GLY A 48 -15.67 -25.22 21.84
C GLY A 48 -16.50 -26.06 20.89
N SER A 49 -16.89 -27.25 21.33
CA SER A 49 -17.58 -28.28 20.53
C SER A 49 -19.00 -27.91 20.07
N TRP A 50 -19.48 -26.70 20.36
CA TRP A 50 -20.81 -26.22 20.00
C TRP A 50 -20.72 -24.92 19.19
N ARG A 51 -20.65 -25.05 17.87
CA ARG A 51 -20.78 -23.92 16.94
C ARG A 51 -22.26 -23.61 16.71
N SER A 52 -22.76 -22.56 17.35
CA SER A 52 -24.09 -22.01 17.01
C SER A 52 -24.11 -21.53 15.54
N SER A 53 -25.30 -21.38 14.95
CA SER A 53 -25.45 -20.79 13.61
C SER A 53 -24.84 -19.39 13.53
N THR A 54 -25.02 -18.58 14.57
CA THR A 54 -24.42 -17.24 14.72
C THR A 54 -22.90 -17.27 14.71
N GLN A 55 -22.30 -18.26 15.37
CA GLN A 55 -20.85 -18.39 15.43
C GLN A 55 -20.25 -18.78 14.08
N ARG A 56 -20.92 -19.65 13.31
CA ARG A 56 -20.51 -19.98 11.93
C ARG A 56 -20.59 -18.74 11.03
N ALA A 57 -21.72 -18.03 11.04
CA ALA A 57 -21.89 -16.83 10.24
C ALA A 57 -20.83 -15.75 10.57
N TYR A 58 -20.46 -15.63 11.86
CA TYR A 58 -19.38 -14.74 12.27
C TYR A 58 -18.02 -15.19 11.71
N SER A 59 -17.66 -16.47 11.82
CA SER A 59 -16.42 -17.01 11.24
C SER A 59 -16.36 -16.80 9.72
N ASP A 60 -17.45 -17.10 9.00
CA ASP A 60 -17.53 -16.90 7.55
C ASP A 60 -17.32 -15.42 7.19
N ARG A 61 -17.89 -14.50 7.97
CA ARG A 61 -17.72 -13.06 7.75
C ARG A 61 -16.28 -12.59 8.02
N VAL A 62 -15.64 -13.12 9.06
CA VAL A 62 -14.23 -12.83 9.36
C VAL A 62 -13.33 -13.33 8.23
N GLU A 63 -13.55 -14.55 7.73
CA GLU A 63 -12.78 -15.10 6.61
C GLU A 63 -12.96 -14.27 5.34
N TYR A 64 -14.20 -13.87 5.01
CA TYR A 64 -14.48 -12.97 3.90
C TYR A 64 -13.68 -11.66 4.02
N LEU A 65 -13.75 -10.98 5.17
CA LEU A 65 -13.05 -9.72 5.40
C LEU A 65 -11.53 -9.87 5.29
N ARG A 66 -10.98 -10.99 5.74
CA ARG A 66 -9.55 -11.28 5.59
C ARG A 66 -9.15 -11.45 4.13
N GLY A 67 -9.99 -12.08 3.31
CA GLY A 67 -9.79 -12.17 1.86
C GLY A 67 -9.78 -10.79 1.21
N GLU A 68 -10.73 -9.93 1.55
CA GLU A 68 -10.81 -8.57 1.01
C GLU A 68 -9.56 -7.75 1.36
N LEU A 69 -9.11 -7.80 2.62
CA LEU A 69 -7.89 -7.08 3.03
C LEU A 69 -6.64 -7.62 2.32
N GLN A 70 -6.54 -8.92 2.07
CA GLN A 70 -5.45 -9.46 1.24
C GLN A 70 -5.50 -8.93 -0.19
N GLY A 71 -6.71 -8.82 -0.78
CA GLY A 71 -6.88 -8.20 -2.08
C GLY A 71 -6.42 -6.73 -2.11
N VAL A 72 -6.72 -5.97 -1.05
CA VAL A 72 -6.24 -4.59 -0.90
C VAL A 72 -4.71 -4.53 -0.78
N VAL A 73 -4.08 -5.43 -0.01
CA VAL A 73 -2.60 -5.50 0.07
C VAL A 73 -1.98 -5.71 -1.31
N ALA A 74 -2.51 -6.63 -2.11
CA ALA A 74 -2.01 -6.87 -3.46
C ALA A 74 -2.12 -5.62 -4.36
N GLN A 75 -3.25 -4.88 -4.28
CA GLN A 75 -3.41 -3.63 -5.03
C GLN A 75 -2.42 -2.55 -4.59
N LEU A 76 -2.10 -2.48 -3.30
CA LEU A 76 -1.08 -1.55 -2.77
C LEU A 76 0.33 -1.92 -3.22
N GLU A 77 0.66 -3.21 -3.29
CA GLU A 77 1.94 -3.69 -3.82
C GLU A 77 2.12 -3.37 -5.32
N ASP A 78 1.05 -3.50 -6.10
CA ASP A 78 1.03 -3.10 -7.51
C ASP A 78 1.25 -1.58 -7.67
N ALA A 79 0.59 -0.77 -6.85
CA ALA A 79 0.76 0.68 -6.82
C ALA A 79 2.18 1.08 -6.42
N GLU A 80 2.75 0.46 -5.38
CA GLU A 80 4.13 0.69 -4.94
C GLU A 80 5.13 0.34 -6.06
N SER A 81 4.90 -0.79 -6.75
CA SER A 81 5.70 -1.20 -7.90
C SER A 81 5.63 -0.19 -9.06
N ALA A 82 4.45 0.38 -9.33
CA ALA A 82 4.29 1.42 -10.35
C ALA A 82 5.01 2.73 -9.99
N VAL A 83 5.00 3.13 -8.71
CA VAL A 83 5.74 4.30 -8.22
C VAL A 83 7.24 4.06 -8.31
N ASN A 84 7.75 2.90 -7.90
CA ASN A 84 9.17 2.55 -8.01
C ASN A 84 9.66 2.60 -9.46
N ARG A 85 8.90 2.03 -10.41
CA ARG A 85 9.21 2.15 -11.85
C ARG A 85 9.20 3.60 -12.35
N SER A 86 8.36 4.45 -11.77
CA SER A 86 8.32 5.88 -12.12
C SER A 86 9.56 6.61 -11.59
N ILE A 87 9.99 6.31 -10.36
CA ILE A 87 11.23 6.82 -9.77
C ILE A 87 12.43 6.42 -10.63
N GLU A 88 12.53 5.16 -11.03
CA GLU A 88 13.61 4.64 -11.88
C GLU A 88 13.68 5.36 -13.23
N ARG A 89 12.53 5.56 -13.90
CA ARG A 89 12.47 6.31 -15.16
C ARG A 89 12.93 7.76 -15.01
N VAL A 90 12.50 8.40 -13.93
CA VAL A 90 12.78 9.81 -13.67
C VAL A 90 14.28 9.96 -13.32
N GLN A 91 14.86 8.99 -12.59
CA GLN A 91 16.31 8.89 -12.32
C GLN A 91 17.17 8.59 -13.56
N ALA A 92 16.70 7.76 -14.48
CA ALA A 92 17.42 7.41 -15.70
C ALA A 92 17.37 8.51 -16.78
N GLY A 93 16.39 9.41 -16.69
CA GLY A 93 16.21 10.55 -17.61
C GLY A 93 16.79 11.88 -17.09
N ALA A 94 17.41 11.88 -15.91
CA ALA A 94 18.08 13.03 -15.28
C ALA A 94 19.59 12.95 -15.48
#